data_AF-A0A2G3DS79-F1
#
_entry.id   AF-A0A2G3DS79-F1
#
_cell.length_a   1.000
_cell.length_b   1.000
_cell.length_c   1.000
_cell.angle_alpha   90.00
_cell.angle_beta   90.00
_cell.angle_gamma   90.00
#
_symmetry.space_group_name_H-M   'P 1'
#
loop_
_entity.id
_entity.type
_entity.pdbx_description
1 polymer ?
#
loop_
_entity_poly.entity_id
_entity_poly.type
_entity_poly.pdbx_seq_one_letter_code
_entity_poly.pdbx_strand_id
1 'polypeptide(L)'
;MKIKGFFLISLIIISSIGLSVTAFYSKDGMYSPYWGSILDRPILSTVLTAAANGVYPWSPDTPVKKPQADAQVEKENNINNNTSKPESGHNKPDTPKDDRKKFTTVDDSYFEDALFIGDSRMVGLSEYCEALDTRATFYAKKSLTIYDIRDKEWIQSEDGRKITLWEALEGQQFTKIYIMVGINEIGIGDPESFGAAYKEVVDGIMASQPNAIVYINSIMHVNKEKNDNDKLYNNTNIEARNEAIKKLADEKKIFYININEAVDDEEGNLNSEWTSDGVHLKGAYYEPWHQYLLGHAIV
;
A
#
# COMPACT_ATOMS: atom_id res chain seq x y z
N MET A 1 7.37 7.42 -33.77
CA MET A 1 7.20 6.11 -34.44
C MET A 1 6.64 5.12 -33.41
N LYS A 2 5.40 4.63 -33.54
CA LYS A 2 4.81 3.71 -32.54
C LYS A 2 5.42 2.32 -32.70
N ILE A 3 6.33 1.94 -31.81
CA ILE A 3 6.83 0.56 -31.69
C ILE A 3 5.65 -0.30 -31.22
N LYS A 4 5.18 -1.22 -32.06
CA LYS A 4 4.07 -2.13 -31.71
C LYS A 4 4.49 -2.98 -30.50
N GLY A 5 3.65 -3.12 -29.48
CA GLY A 5 4.01 -3.74 -28.19
C GLY A 5 4.67 -5.12 -28.29
N PHE A 6 4.33 -5.90 -29.32
CA PHE A 6 4.99 -7.17 -29.65
C PHE A 6 6.52 -7.05 -29.85
N PHE A 7 7.00 -6.00 -30.49
CA PHE A 7 8.45 -5.74 -30.65
C PHE A 7 9.12 -5.41 -29.31
N LEU A 8 8.44 -4.67 -28.43
CA LEU A 8 8.98 -4.34 -27.10
C LEU A 8 9.08 -5.60 -26.22
N ILE A 9 8.04 -6.45 -26.22
CA ILE A 9 8.03 -7.73 -25.51
C ILE A 9 9.13 -8.66 -26.07
N SER A 10 9.26 -8.74 -27.40
CA SER A 10 10.33 -9.51 -28.04
C SER A 10 11.72 -9.01 -27.64
N LEU A 11 11.92 -7.69 -27.59
CA LEU A 11 13.18 -7.07 -27.18
C LEU A 11 13.53 -7.37 -25.71
N ILE A 12 12.54 -7.34 -24.81
CA ILE A 12 12.69 -7.66 -23.38
C ILE A 12 13.04 -9.14 -23.20
N ILE A 13 12.40 -10.05 -23.94
CA ILE A 13 12.70 -11.49 -23.89
C ILE A 13 14.13 -11.76 -24.42
N ILE A 14 14.49 -11.18 -25.58
CA ILE A 14 15.82 -11.34 -26.18
C ILE A 14 16.92 -10.78 -25.27
N SER A 15 16.72 -9.60 -24.66
CA SER A 15 17.71 -9.02 -23.74
C SER A 15 17.83 -9.81 -22.44
N SER A 16 16.72 -10.31 -21.90
CA SER A 16 16.72 -11.14 -20.68
C SER A 16 17.41 -12.49 -20.90
N ILE A 17 17.22 -13.12 -22.07
CA ILE A 17 17.95 -14.32 -22.49
C ILE A 17 19.44 -13.99 -22.64
N GLY A 18 19.79 -12.91 -23.34
CA GLY A 18 21.18 -12.48 -23.54
C GLY A 18 21.91 -12.26 -22.22
N LEU A 19 21.32 -11.50 -21.29
CA LEU A 19 21.89 -11.27 -19.95
C LEU A 19 22.04 -12.58 -19.16
N SER A 20 21.07 -13.48 -19.22
CA SER A 20 21.14 -14.78 -18.52
C SER A 20 22.21 -15.70 -19.10
N VAL A 21 22.42 -15.69 -20.42
CA VAL A 21 23.49 -16.43 -21.08
C VAL A 21 24.86 -15.88 -20.69
N THR A 22 25.06 -14.56 -20.72
CA THR A 22 26.32 -13.94 -20.28
C THR A 22 26.60 -14.20 -18.81
N ALA A 23 25.57 -14.17 -17.94
CA ALA A 23 25.69 -14.54 -16.53
C ALA A 23 26.22 -15.97 -16.35
N PHE A 24 25.67 -16.91 -17.13
CA PHE A 24 26.05 -18.33 -17.08
C PHE A 24 27.47 -18.58 -17.59
N TYR A 25 27.91 -17.89 -18.64
CA TYR A 25 29.30 -18.01 -19.12
C TYR A 25 30.32 -17.38 -18.16
N SER A 26 29.98 -16.27 -17.49
CA SER A 26 30.86 -15.60 -16.52
C SER A 26 30.63 -16.06 -15.07
N LYS A 27 29.94 -17.20 -14.85
CA LYS A 27 29.55 -17.70 -13.52
C LYS A 27 30.72 -17.99 -12.58
N ASP A 28 31.86 -18.43 -13.12
CA ASP A 28 33.05 -18.76 -12.34
C ASP A 28 34.05 -17.59 -12.24
N GLY A 29 33.78 -16.48 -12.94
CA GLY A 29 34.55 -15.22 -12.92
C GLY A 29 33.86 -14.14 -12.08
N MET A 30 33.69 -12.93 -12.63
CA MET A 30 33.02 -11.79 -11.99
C MET A 30 31.70 -12.08 -11.26
N TYR A 31 30.92 -13.09 -11.68
CA TYR A 31 29.64 -13.43 -11.03
C TYR A 31 29.73 -14.51 -9.94
N SER A 32 30.89 -15.13 -9.73
CA SER A 32 31.11 -16.17 -8.71
C SER A 32 30.70 -15.76 -7.29
N PRO A 33 30.92 -14.51 -6.80
CA PRO A 33 30.44 -14.07 -5.48
C PRO A 33 28.91 -14.02 -5.36
N TYR A 34 28.20 -13.86 -6.49
CA TYR A 34 26.75 -13.65 -6.60
C TYR A 34 26.02 -14.90 -7.14
N TRP A 35 26.76 -15.97 -7.43
CA TRP A 35 26.20 -17.22 -7.94
C TRP A 35 25.59 -18.05 -6.80
N GLY A 36 24.40 -18.59 -7.03
CA GLY A 36 23.65 -19.40 -6.08
C GLY A 36 22.99 -20.59 -6.75
N SER A 37 22.21 -21.38 -6.00
CA SER A 37 21.39 -22.44 -6.59
C SER A 37 20.30 -21.83 -7.47
N ILE A 38 20.11 -22.39 -8.67
CA ILE A 38 19.05 -21.98 -9.60
C ILE A 38 17.64 -22.25 -9.01
N LEU A 39 17.55 -23.14 -8.02
CA LEU A 39 16.32 -23.40 -7.26
C LEU A 39 16.00 -22.29 -6.24
N ASP A 40 17.01 -21.58 -5.74
CA ASP A 40 16.83 -20.56 -4.71
C ASP A 40 16.53 -19.18 -5.32
N ARG A 41 17.15 -18.86 -6.49
CA ARG A 41 16.92 -17.61 -7.21
C ARG A 41 17.09 -17.78 -8.74
N PRO A 42 16.32 -17.04 -9.58
CA PRO A 42 16.52 -17.03 -11.04
C PRO A 42 17.90 -16.51 -11.43
N ILE A 43 18.50 -17.01 -12.51
CA ILE A 43 19.84 -16.62 -13.00
C ILE A 43 19.94 -15.09 -13.23
N LEU A 44 18.87 -14.45 -13.70
CA LEU A 44 18.82 -13.00 -13.90
C LEU A 44 19.05 -12.21 -12.59
N SER A 45 18.67 -12.76 -11.44
CA SER A 45 18.91 -12.13 -10.13
C SER A 45 20.39 -12.03 -9.78
N THR A 46 21.24 -12.94 -10.28
CA THR A 46 22.70 -12.85 -10.12
C THR A 46 23.24 -11.61 -10.83
N VAL A 47 22.78 -11.34 -12.06
CA VAL A 47 23.16 -10.12 -12.81
C VAL A 47 22.68 -8.86 -12.11
N LEU A 48 21.44 -8.85 -11.62
CA LEU A 48 20.86 -7.69 -10.92
C LEU A 48 21.55 -7.43 -9.58
N THR A 49 21.86 -8.48 -8.82
CA THR A 49 22.60 -8.36 -7.54
C THR A 49 24.03 -7.89 -7.78
N ALA A 50 24.70 -8.41 -8.82
CA ALA A 50 26.03 -7.97 -9.21
C ALA A 50 26.04 -6.50 -9.67
N ALA A 51 25.07 -6.08 -10.49
CA ALA A 51 24.92 -4.70 -10.94
C ALA A 51 24.64 -3.73 -9.78
N ALA A 52 23.84 -4.13 -8.79
CA ALA A 52 23.65 -3.36 -7.55
C ALA A 52 24.94 -3.19 -6.72
N ASN A 53 25.95 -4.03 -6.96
CA ASN A 53 27.29 -3.95 -6.37
C ASN A 53 28.34 -3.42 -7.38
N GLY A 54 27.92 -2.81 -8.50
CA GLY A 54 28.81 -2.21 -9.50
C GLY A 54 29.49 -3.18 -10.48
N VAL A 55 29.08 -4.45 -10.49
CA VAL A 55 29.64 -5.50 -11.35
C VAL A 55 28.74 -5.75 -12.56
N TYR A 56 29.17 -5.26 -13.72
CA TYR A 56 28.47 -5.35 -15.01
C TYR A 56 29.12 -6.39 -15.93
N PRO A 57 28.45 -6.85 -17.00
CA PRO A 57 29.02 -7.84 -17.95
C PRO A 57 30.33 -7.42 -18.63
N TRP A 58 30.66 -6.13 -18.59
CA TRP A 58 31.89 -5.52 -19.14
C TRP A 58 32.84 -4.99 -18.05
N SER A 59 32.56 -5.26 -16.77
CA SER A 59 33.49 -4.94 -15.68
C SER A 59 34.71 -5.86 -15.76
N PRO A 60 35.93 -5.37 -15.45
CA PRO A 60 37.11 -6.23 -15.36
C PRO A 60 36.97 -7.24 -14.22
N ASP A 61 37.49 -8.46 -14.40
CA ASP A 61 37.49 -9.52 -13.38
C ASP A 61 38.31 -9.09 -12.15
N THR A 62 37.63 -8.47 -11.19
CA THR A 62 38.18 -8.06 -9.89
C THR A 62 37.30 -8.63 -8.78
N PRO A 63 37.87 -9.38 -7.81
CA PRO A 63 37.07 -10.06 -6.81
C PRO A 63 36.57 -9.09 -5.73
N VAL A 64 35.26 -8.85 -5.71
CA VAL A 64 34.58 -8.12 -4.63
C VAL A 64 34.14 -9.10 -3.54
N LYS A 65 34.38 -8.77 -2.26
CA LYS A 65 34.00 -9.62 -1.10
C LYS A 65 32.48 -9.75 -0.98
N LYS A 66 32.02 -10.93 -0.55
CA LYS A 66 30.61 -11.18 -0.22
C LYS A 66 30.14 -10.29 0.94
N PRO A 67 28.87 -9.81 0.93
CA PRO A 67 28.27 -9.11 2.07
C PRO A 67 28.17 -10.03 3.30
N GLN A 68 28.41 -9.47 4.47
CA GLN A 68 28.24 -10.13 5.77
C GLN A 68 27.02 -9.51 6.47
N ALA A 69 26.20 -10.34 7.13
CA ALA A 69 25.03 -9.89 7.87
C ALA A 69 25.40 -9.65 9.33
N ASP A 70 25.20 -8.43 9.82
CA ASP A 70 25.49 -8.06 11.21
C ASP A 70 24.29 -8.28 12.13
N ALA A 71 24.59 -8.63 13.38
CA ALA A 71 23.62 -8.91 14.42
C ALA A 71 24.02 -8.23 15.74
N GLN A 72 23.02 -8.09 16.61
CA GLN A 72 23.11 -7.69 18.03
C GLN A 72 23.42 -6.22 18.36
N VAL A 73 22.47 -5.58 19.05
CA VAL A 73 22.76 -4.83 20.28
C VAL A 73 21.68 -5.14 21.31
N GLU A 74 22.05 -5.80 22.41
CA GLU A 74 21.28 -5.85 23.65
C GLU A 74 22.26 -5.88 24.82
N LYS A 75 22.15 -4.92 25.77
CA LYS A 75 22.31 -5.10 27.23
C LYS A 75 22.42 -3.76 28.00
N GLU A 76 21.57 -3.65 29.03
CA GLU A 76 21.88 -3.18 30.40
C GLU A 76 22.38 -1.71 30.63
N ASN A 77 22.11 -1.02 31.75
CA ASN A 77 21.66 -1.48 33.08
C ASN A 77 20.92 -0.37 33.89
N ASN A 78 19.99 -0.81 34.75
CA ASN A 78 19.58 -0.28 36.07
C ASN A 78 19.78 1.19 36.51
N ILE A 79 18.75 1.72 37.21
CA ILE A 79 18.84 2.06 38.66
C ILE A 79 17.42 2.09 39.28
N ASN A 80 17.23 1.37 40.39
CA ASN A 80 16.05 1.46 41.25
C ASN A 80 16.07 2.74 42.09
N ASN A 81 14.89 3.26 42.47
CA ASN A 81 14.68 3.72 43.85
C ASN A 81 13.21 3.69 44.25
N ASN A 82 12.95 2.96 45.33
CA ASN A 82 11.67 2.95 46.03
C ASN A 82 11.58 4.17 46.97
N THR A 83 10.37 4.64 47.29
CA THR A 83 9.81 4.76 48.67
C THR A 83 8.73 5.85 48.78
N SER A 84 7.71 5.58 49.59
CA SER A 84 6.75 6.49 50.26
C SER A 84 5.75 7.33 49.43
N LYS A 85 4.48 6.89 49.47
CA LYS A 85 3.30 7.74 49.73
C LYS A 85 3.31 8.10 51.25
N PRO A 86 2.82 9.26 51.71
CA PRO A 86 1.41 9.68 51.57
C PRO A 86 1.27 11.19 51.16
N GLU A 87 0.12 11.87 51.09
CA GLU A 87 -1.29 11.50 51.32
C GLU A 87 -2.30 12.31 50.48
N SER A 88 -3.60 12.06 50.72
CA SER A 88 -4.82 12.83 50.44
C SER A 88 -4.73 14.32 50.01
N GLY A 89 -5.12 14.57 48.76
CA GLY A 89 -5.76 15.81 48.31
C GLY A 89 -6.96 15.48 47.44
N HIS A 90 -8.17 15.90 47.83
CA HIS A 90 -9.39 15.71 47.03
C HIS A 90 -9.28 16.53 45.74
N ASN A 91 -9.17 15.86 44.59
CA ASN A 91 -9.66 16.37 43.32
C ASN A 91 -10.24 15.19 42.53
N LYS A 92 -11.52 15.30 42.19
CA LYS A 92 -12.24 14.35 41.35
C LYS A 92 -11.59 14.41 39.96
N PRO A 93 -11.11 13.30 39.36
CA PRO A 93 -10.61 13.34 38.00
C PRO A 93 -11.77 13.74 37.09
N ASP A 94 -11.64 14.88 36.40
CA ASP A 94 -12.51 15.20 35.29
C ASP A 94 -12.36 14.04 34.29
N THR A 95 -13.42 13.26 34.13
CA THR A 95 -13.45 12.18 33.16
C THR A 95 -13.26 12.82 31.80
N PRO A 96 -12.22 12.46 31.01
CA PRO A 96 -12.05 12.99 29.68
C PRO A 96 -13.36 12.77 28.91
N LYS A 97 -13.93 13.84 28.37
CA LYS A 97 -15.09 13.68 27.48
C LYS A 97 -14.61 12.85 26.31
N ASP A 98 -15.25 11.70 26.11
CA ASP A 98 -15.01 10.86 24.94
C ASP A 98 -15.48 11.65 23.71
N ASP A 99 -14.53 12.28 23.02
CA ASP A 99 -14.73 13.11 21.83
C ASP A 99 -14.55 12.33 20.52
N ARG A 100 -14.42 11.00 20.64
CA ARG A 100 -14.26 10.06 19.53
C ARG A 100 -15.60 9.89 18.84
N LYS A 101 -15.63 10.14 17.53
CA LYS A 101 -16.86 10.05 16.74
C LYS A 101 -17.17 8.57 16.46
N LYS A 102 -18.46 8.27 16.29
CA LYS A 102 -18.95 6.91 16.04
C LYS A 102 -19.48 6.80 14.62
N PHE A 103 -19.23 5.67 13.99
CA PHE A 103 -19.82 5.32 12.71
C PHE A 103 -21.35 5.27 12.82
N THR A 104 -22.02 5.71 11.76
CA THR A 104 -23.47 5.67 11.58
C THR A 104 -23.80 5.25 10.16
N THR A 105 -25.00 4.70 9.97
CA THR A 105 -25.56 4.48 8.63
C THR A 105 -26.03 5.79 8.02
N VAL A 106 -25.80 5.96 6.71
CA VAL A 106 -26.25 7.09 5.87
C VAL A 106 -26.86 6.56 4.55
N ASP A 107 -27.28 7.46 3.65
CA ASP A 107 -27.67 7.14 2.28
C ASP A 107 -26.63 7.68 1.26
N ASP A 108 -26.79 7.31 -0.02
CA ASP A 108 -25.86 7.65 -1.11
C ASP A 108 -25.52 9.15 -1.22
N SER A 109 -26.40 10.06 -0.78
CA SER A 109 -26.15 11.52 -0.85
C SER A 109 -24.94 11.94 0.00
N TYR A 110 -24.56 11.12 0.98
CA TYR A 110 -23.34 11.31 1.76
C TYR A 110 -22.05 11.28 0.92
N PHE A 111 -22.08 10.75 -0.30
CA PHE A 111 -20.89 10.70 -1.18
C PHE A 111 -20.80 11.83 -2.21
N GLU A 112 -21.78 12.75 -2.27
CA GLU A 112 -21.81 13.85 -3.26
C GLU A 112 -20.66 14.86 -3.12
N ASP A 113 -20.03 14.94 -1.93
CA ASP A 113 -18.86 15.77 -1.65
C ASP A 113 -17.62 14.94 -1.21
N ALA A 114 -17.61 13.66 -1.60
CA ALA A 114 -16.54 12.72 -1.32
C ALA A 114 -15.52 12.60 -2.47
N LEU A 115 -14.26 12.40 -2.09
CA LEU A 115 -13.16 12.00 -2.97
C LEU A 115 -12.71 10.57 -2.63
N PHE A 116 -12.53 9.74 -3.64
CA PHE A 116 -11.91 8.41 -3.54
C PHE A 116 -10.54 8.41 -4.23
N ILE A 117 -9.50 8.01 -3.48
CA ILE A 117 -8.10 7.92 -3.93
C ILE A 117 -7.67 6.46 -3.88
N GLY A 118 -7.13 5.89 -4.97
CA GLY A 118 -6.61 4.53 -4.88
C GLY A 118 -6.10 3.85 -6.14
N ASP A 119 -5.81 2.56 -5.99
CA ASP A 119 -5.21 1.72 -7.03
C ASP A 119 -6.24 1.07 -7.99
N SER A 120 -5.89 -0.05 -8.62
CA SER A 120 -6.77 -0.80 -9.52
C SER A 120 -8.07 -1.29 -8.88
N ARG A 121 -8.10 -1.52 -7.56
CA ARG A 121 -9.31 -1.90 -6.83
C ARG A 121 -10.24 -0.70 -6.65
N MET A 122 -9.70 0.49 -6.41
CA MET A 122 -10.49 1.72 -6.38
C MET A 122 -11.00 2.11 -7.77
N VAL A 123 -10.22 1.85 -8.83
CA VAL A 123 -10.72 1.97 -10.21
C VAL A 123 -11.91 1.03 -10.45
N GLY A 124 -11.86 -0.20 -9.92
CA GLY A 124 -13.00 -1.11 -9.98
C GLY A 124 -14.23 -0.59 -9.22
N LEU A 125 -14.04 0.11 -8.10
CA LEU A 125 -15.17 0.73 -7.37
C LEU A 125 -15.87 1.79 -8.24
N SER A 126 -15.12 2.65 -8.95
CA SER A 126 -15.72 3.55 -9.96
C SER A 126 -16.29 2.81 -11.18
N GLU A 127 -15.61 1.79 -11.71
CA GLU A 127 -16.06 1.08 -12.93
C GLU A 127 -17.34 0.25 -12.70
N TYR A 128 -17.65 -0.17 -11.47
CA TYR A 128 -18.72 -1.16 -11.18
C TYR A 128 -19.72 -0.76 -10.07
N CYS A 129 -19.54 0.36 -9.36
CA CYS A 129 -20.54 0.87 -8.41
C CYS A 129 -21.16 2.19 -8.91
N GLU A 130 -22.25 2.08 -9.68
CA GLU A 130 -22.99 3.23 -10.23
C GLU A 130 -23.43 4.23 -9.15
N ALA A 131 -23.73 3.75 -7.93
CA ALA A 131 -24.12 4.61 -6.81
C ALA A 131 -23.01 5.59 -6.39
N LEU A 132 -21.74 5.18 -6.49
CA LEU A 132 -20.60 6.04 -6.17
C LEU A 132 -20.10 6.80 -7.40
N ASP A 133 -19.98 6.16 -8.56
CA ASP A 133 -19.47 6.76 -9.81
C ASP A 133 -20.27 8.00 -10.24
N THR A 134 -21.58 7.98 -10.03
CA THR A 134 -22.48 9.10 -10.40
C THR A 134 -22.49 10.26 -9.40
N ARG A 135 -21.78 10.16 -8.26
CA ARG A 135 -21.86 11.13 -7.15
C ARG A 135 -20.50 11.62 -6.64
N ALA A 136 -19.52 10.72 -6.51
CA ALA A 136 -18.24 11.01 -5.88
C ALA A 136 -17.15 11.32 -6.92
N THR A 137 -16.13 12.07 -6.53
CA THR A 137 -14.92 12.25 -7.36
C THR A 137 -13.97 11.07 -7.17
N PHE A 138 -13.40 10.55 -8.25
CA PHE A 138 -12.40 9.47 -8.22
C PHE A 138 -11.06 9.92 -8.77
N TYR A 139 -10.03 9.93 -7.93
CA TYR A 139 -8.63 9.97 -8.31
C TYR A 139 -8.03 8.57 -8.13
N ALA A 140 -8.38 7.66 -9.05
CA ALA A 140 -7.95 6.26 -9.00
C ALA A 140 -7.14 5.88 -10.25
N LYS A 141 -6.13 5.01 -10.07
CA LYS A 141 -5.23 4.60 -11.17
C LYS A 141 -4.69 3.19 -10.95
N LYS A 142 -4.69 2.36 -12.00
CA LYS A 142 -4.15 0.98 -11.96
C LYS A 142 -2.65 1.00 -11.59
N SER A 143 -2.26 0.15 -10.65
CA SER A 143 -0.91 0.06 -10.06
C SER A 143 -0.39 1.35 -9.38
N LEU A 144 -1.28 2.20 -8.85
CA LEU A 144 -0.89 3.33 -8.02
C LEU A 144 -0.28 2.85 -6.69
N THR A 145 0.77 3.52 -6.24
CA THR A 145 1.37 3.35 -4.91
C THR A 145 1.28 4.64 -4.09
N ILE A 146 1.43 4.53 -2.77
CA ILE A 146 1.54 5.66 -1.85
C ILE A 146 2.70 6.60 -2.21
N TYR A 147 3.79 6.04 -2.76
CA TYR A 147 4.93 6.81 -3.28
C TYR A 147 4.59 7.57 -4.57
N ASP A 148 3.78 6.98 -5.46
CA ASP A 148 3.26 7.72 -6.62
C ASP A 148 2.33 8.86 -6.18
N ILE A 149 1.50 8.63 -5.17
CA ILE A 149 0.60 9.66 -4.61
C ILE A 149 1.39 10.85 -4.08
N ARG A 150 2.45 10.58 -3.30
CA ARG A 150 3.30 11.61 -2.69
C ARG A 150 4.14 12.38 -3.70
N ASP A 151 4.80 11.68 -4.63
CA ASP A 151 5.97 12.19 -5.36
C ASP A 151 5.73 12.52 -6.84
N LYS A 152 4.56 12.20 -7.43
CA LYS A 152 4.39 12.22 -8.90
C LYS A 152 3.14 12.92 -9.40
N GLU A 153 3.19 13.31 -10.66
CA GLU A 153 2.03 13.65 -11.47
C GLU A 153 1.37 12.36 -11.98
N TRP A 154 0.13 12.11 -11.58
CA TRP A 154 -0.59 10.87 -11.95
C TRP A 154 -2.09 11.04 -12.16
N ILE A 155 -2.69 12.11 -11.65
CA ILE A 155 -4.09 12.48 -11.90
C ILE A 155 -4.15 13.13 -13.29
N GLN A 156 -5.14 12.74 -14.09
CA GLN A 156 -5.38 13.29 -15.41
C GLN A 156 -6.39 14.44 -15.28
N SER A 157 -5.96 15.68 -15.48
CA SER A 157 -6.85 16.86 -15.44
C SER A 157 -7.65 17.03 -16.74
N GLU A 158 -8.76 17.75 -16.65
CA GLU A 158 -9.67 18.03 -17.78
C GLU A 158 -8.98 18.69 -18.98
N ASP A 159 -7.96 19.53 -18.71
CA ASP A 159 -7.15 20.20 -19.72
C ASP A 159 -6.12 19.30 -20.43
N GLY A 160 -6.10 18.00 -20.08
CA GLY A 160 -5.21 17.00 -20.68
C GLY A 160 -3.82 16.90 -20.03
N ARG A 161 -3.50 17.73 -19.03
CA ARG A 161 -2.24 17.58 -18.26
C ARG A 161 -2.29 16.42 -17.28
N LYS A 162 -1.12 16.03 -16.78
CA LYS A 162 -1.01 15.27 -15.54
C LYS A 162 -0.64 16.22 -14.43
N ILE A 163 -1.24 16.02 -13.26
CA ILE A 163 -1.04 16.84 -12.07
C ILE A 163 -0.79 15.97 -10.85
N THR A 164 -0.20 16.57 -9.83
CA THR A 164 -0.01 15.96 -8.50
C THR A 164 -1.35 15.88 -7.74
N LEU A 165 -1.42 15.07 -6.67
CA LEU A 165 -2.56 15.11 -5.75
C LEU A 165 -2.73 16.51 -5.13
N TRP A 166 -1.63 17.17 -4.82
CA TRP A 166 -1.61 18.48 -4.15
C TRP A 166 -2.25 19.58 -5.01
N GLU A 167 -1.92 19.64 -6.30
CA GLU A 167 -2.57 20.53 -7.27
C GLU A 167 -4.08 20.26 -7.39
N ALA A 168 -4.47 18.98 -7.41
CA ALA A 168 -5.88 18.60 -7.51
C ALA A 168 -6.69 19.01 -6.26
N LEU A 169 -6.11 18.85 -5.07
CA LEU A 169 -6.69 19.25 -3.80
C LEU A 169 -6.65 20.77 -3.55
N GLU A 170 -5.79 21.53 -4.22
CA GLU A 170 -5.86 22.99 -4.23
C GLU A 170 -7.03 23.49 -5.10
N GLY A 171 -7.30 22.81 -6.23
CA GLY A 171 -8.37 23.16 -7.16
C GLY A 171 -9.80 22.82 -6.72
N GLN A 172 -9.98 21.81 -5.86
CA GLN A 172 -11.30 21.36 -5.40
C GLN A 172 -11.28 21.00 -3.90
N GLN A 173 -12.35 21.35 -3.17
CA GLN A 173 -12.51 21.03 -1.75
C GLN A 173 -13.52 19.90 -1.55
N PHE A 174 -13.24 19.01 -0.60
CA PHE A 174 -14.02 17.82 -0.27
C PHE A 174 -14.30 17.77 1.24
N THR A 175 -15.43 17.18 1.66
CA THR A 175 -15.68 16.97 3.11
C THR A 175 -15.43 15.53 3.56
N LYS A 176 -15.35 14.56 2.64
CA LYS A 176 -14.88 13.20 2.91
C LYS A 176 -13.80 12.80 1.91
N ILE A 177 -12.76 12.12 2.37
CA ILE A 177 -11.67 11.62 1.51
C ILE A 177 -11.38 10.18 1.90
N TYR A 178 -11.69 9.24 1.01
CA TYR A 178 -11.43 7.82 1.16
C TYR A 178 -10.14 7.47 0.43
N ILE A 179 -9.20 6.81 1.10
CA ILE A 179 -7.94 6.36 0.50
C ILE A 179 -7.77 4.85 0.64
N MET A 180 -7.37 4.17 -0.45
CA MET A 180 -6.93 2.77 -0.44
C MET A 180 -5.81 2.52 -1.47
N VAL A 181 -4.59 2.37 -0.98
CA VAL A 181 -3.42 1.81 -1.69
C VAL A 181 -2.63 0.93 -0.71
N GLY A 182 -1.65 0.17 -1.19
CA GLY A 182 -0.77 -0.64 -0.35
C GLY A 182 -0.53 -2.06 -0.86
N ILE A 183 -1.39 -2.60 -1.72
CA ILE A 183 -1.21 -3.94 -2.29
C ILE A 183 0.01 -3.97 -3.24
N ASN A 184 0.26 -2.89 -3.98
CA ASN A 184 1.38 -2.78 -4.93
C ASN A 184 2.73 -2.60 -4.21
N GLU A 185 2.69 -2.21 -2.94
CA GLU A 185 3.82 -1.92 -2.07
C GLU A 185 4.20 -3.11 -1.18
N ILE A 186 3.46 -4.22 -1.22
CA ILE A 186 3.76 -5.42 -0.40
C ILE A 186 5.20 -5.89 -0.60
N GLY A 187 5.71 -5.83 -1.84
CA GLY A 187 7.10 -6.17 -2.19
C GLY A 187 8.11 -5.02 -2.07
N ILE A 188 7.75 -3.86 -1.50
CA ILE A 188 8.58 -2.64 -1.43
C ILE A 188 8.61 -2.13 0.03
N GLY A 189 9.82 -2.00 0.59
CA GLY A 189 10.01 -1.55 1.96
C GLY A 189 9.37 -2.49 3.00
N ASP A 190 9.33 -2.03 4.25
CA ASP A 190 8.77 -2.73 5.41
C ASP A 190 7.53 -2.00 5.95
N PRO A 191 6.74 -2.62 6.86
CA PRO A 191 5.52 -1.98 7.37
C PRO A 191 5.73 -0.61 8.01
N GLU A 192 6.90 -0.36 8.62
CA GLU A 192 7.24 0.92 9.24
C GLU A 192 7.45 2.02 8.19
N SER A 193 8.32 1.79 7.21
CA SER A 193 8.58 2.73 6.10
C SER A 193 7.36 2.96 5.21
N PHE A 194 6.49 1.95 5.05
CA PHE A 194 5.19 2.12 4.41
C PHE A 194 4.25 2.99 5.24
N GLY A 195 4.09 2.69 6.54
CA GLY A 195 3.24 3.49 7.44
C GLY A 195 3.69 4.95 7.54
N ALA A 196 5.01 5.20 7.54
CA ALA A 196 5.58 6.55 7.50
C ALA A 196 5.21 7.30 6.20
N ALA A 197 5.39 6.68 5.03
CA ALA A 197 5.00 7.28 3.75
C ALA A 197 3.49 7.51 3.64
N TYR A 198 2.68 6.60 4.20
CA TYR A 198 1.22 6.76 4.29
C TYR A 198 0.84 7.94 5.20
N LYS A 199 1.54 8.11 6.32
CA LYS A 199 1.35 9.26 7.21
C LYS A 199 1.67 10.58 6.50
N GLU A 200 2.78 10.67 5.77
CA GLU A 200 3.13 11.87 5.01
C GLU A 200 2.02 12.27 4.03
N VAL A 201 1.42 11.30 3.34
CA VAL A 201 0.29 11.54 2.42
C VAL A 201 -0.96 11.98 3.17
N VAL A 202 -1.32 11.31 4.28
CA VAL A 202 -2.51 11.66 5.07
C VAL A 202 -2.36 13.03 5.76
N ASP A 203 -1.18 13.36 6.29
CA ASP A 203 -0.86 14.68 6.84
C ASP A 203 -0.97 15.76 5.76
N GLY A 204 -0.47 15.49 4.54
CA GLY A 204 -0.60 16.37 3.38
C GLY A 204 -2.06 16.61 2.97
N ILE A 205 -2.86 15.55 2.91
CA ILE A 205 -4.31 15.64 2.64
C ILE A 205 -4.98 16.51 3.71
N MET A 206 -4.71 16.27 5.00
CA MET A 206 -5.26 17.06 6.10
C MET A 206 -4.83 18.53 6.08
N ALA A 207 -3.63 18.84 5.57
CA ALA A 207 -3.16 20.22 5.39
C ALA A 207 -3.86 20.93 4.23
N SER A 208 -4.07 20.25 3.09
CA SER A 208 -4.79 20.80 1.92
C SER A 208 -6.31 20.86 2.12
N GLN A 209 -6.87 20.00 2.98
CA GLN A 209 -8.31 19.77 3.16
C GLN A 209 -8.68 19.75 4.66
N PRO A 210 -8.41 20.83 5.43
CA PRO A 210 -8.55 20.82 6.90
C PRO A 210 -9.98 20.58 7.40
N ASN A 211 -10.98 20.80 6.55
CA ASN A 211 -12.38 20.55 6.86
C ASN A 211 -12.81 19.09 6.61
N ALA A 212 -12.08 18.33 5.80
CA ALA A 212 -12.41 16.95 5.45
C ALA A 212 -12.35 15.98 6.64
N ILE A 213 -13.02 14.84 6.47
CA ILE A 213 -12.82 13.61 7.24
C ILE A 213 -12.10 12.63 6.31
N VAL A 214 -10.98 12.06 6.77
CA VAL A 214 -10.19 11.08 6.01
C VAL A 214 -10.54 9.67 6.49
N TYR A 215 -10.81 8.79 5.55
CA TYR A 215 -11.08 7.38 5.76
C TYR A 215 -9.97 6.55 5.10
N ILE A 216 -9.12 5.96 5.93
CA ILE A 216 -8.12 4.99 5.51
C ILE A 216 -8.82 3.63 5.45
N ASN A 217 -9.04 3.12 4.23
CA ASN A 217 -9.57 1.76 4.07
C ASN A 217 -8.43 0.76 4.26
N SER A 218 -8.74 -0.40 4.83
CA SER A 218 -7.79 -1.51 4.85
C SER A 218 -7.42 -1.93 3.43
N ILE A 219 -6.19 -2.40 3.27
CA ILE A 219 -5.79 -3.09 2.06
C ILE A 219 -6.56 -4.41 2.03
N MET A 220 -7.37 -4.59 0.99
CA MET A 220 -8.10 -5.83 0.78
C MET A 220 -7.16 -7.03 0.75
N HIS A 221 -7.54 -8.06 1.50
CA HIS A 221 -6.92 -9.38 1.44
C HIS A 221 -6.93 -9.98 0.03
N VAL A 222 -6.15 -11.04 -0.13
CA VAL A 222 -6.19 -11.94 -1.27
C VAL A 222 -6.96 -13.21 -0.90
N ASN A 223 -7.38 -13.96 -1.91
CA ASN A 223 -8.10 -15.20 -1.67
C ASN A 223 -7.18 -16.28 -1.06
N LYS A 224 -7.80 -17.33 -0.53
CA LYS A 224 -7.09 -18.44 0.12
C LYS A 224 -5.99 -19.07 -0.75
N GLU A 225 -6.28 -19.33 -2.03
CA GLU A 225 -5.28 -19.91 -2.96
C GLU A 225 -4.03 -19.03 -3.06
N LYS A 226 -4.20 -17.72 -3.19
CA LYS A 226 -3.07 -16.79 -3.29
C LYS A 226 -2.38 -16.57 -1.95
N ASN A 227 -3.13 -16.50 -0.84
CA ASN A 227 -2.58 -16.44 0.52
C ASN A 227 -1.63 -17.63 0.81
N ASP A 228 -2.07 -18.85 0.49
CA ASP A 228 -1.37 -20.07 0.85
C ASP A 228 -0.13 -20.34 -0.05
N ASN A 229 -0.06 -19.73 -1.25
CA ASN A 229 0.97 -20.02 -2.26
C ASN A 229 1.89 -18.84 -2.63
N ASP A 230 1.48 -17.58 -2.42
CA ASP A 230 2.29 -16.40 -2.78
C ASP A 230 3.21 -15.98 -1.63
N LYS A 231 4.51 -15.92 -1.89
CA LYS A 231 5.53 -15.56 -0.89
C LYS A 231 5.46 -14.09 -0.46
N LEU A 232 4.91 -13.21 -1.30
CA LEU A 232 4.81 -11.77 -1.05
C LEU A 232 3.35 -11.37 -0.82
N TYR A 233 2.49 -11.60 -1.80
CA TYR A 233 1.10 -11.11 -1.81
C TYR A 233 0.16 -12.08 -1.07
N ASN A 234 0.34 -12.19 0.24
CA ASN A 234 -0.48 -12.99 1.16
C ASN A 234 -1.05 -12.15 2.32
N ASN A 235 -2.03 -12.69 3.03
CA ASN A 235 -2.80 -11.94 4.03
C ASN A 235 -1.96 -11.63 5.28
N THR A 236 -0.95 -12.44 5.62
CA THR A 236 0.01 -12.10 6.69
C THR A 236 0.77 -10.79 6.39
N ASN A 237 1.28 -10.64 5.16
CA ASN A 237 2.00 -9.43 4.75
C ASN A 237 1.05 -8.24 4.56
N ILE A 238 -0.17 -8.46 4.06
CA ILE A 238 -1.20 -7.42 3.92
C ILE A 238 -1.62 -6.90 5.30
N GLU A 239 -1.86 -7.79 6.27
CA GLU A 239 -2.28 -7.39 7.61
C GLU A 239 -1.18 -6.65 8.37
N ALA A 240 0.09 -6.97 8.13
CA ALA A 240 1.21 -6.18 8.64
C ALA A 240 1.20 -4.73 8.11
N ARG A 241 0.73 -4.49 6.86
CA ARG A 241 0.53 -3.13 6.31
C ARG A 241 -0.73 -2.47 6.89
N ASN A 242 -1.83 -3.21 7.03
CA ASN A 242 -3.07 -2.73 7.65
C ASN A 242 -2.82 -2.22 9.07
N GLU A 243 -2.14 -3.01 9.90
CA GLU A 243 -1.75 -2.62 11.26
C GLU A 243 -0.73 -1.46 11.30
N ALA A 244 -0.05 -1.12 10.20
CA ALA A 244 0.76 0.09 10.13
C ALA A 244 -0.11 1.34 9.87
N ILE A 245 -1.05 1.27 8.92
CA ILE A 245 -1.89 2.43 8.53
C ILE A 245 -3.07 2.67 9.49
N LYS A 246 -3.59 1.64 10.14
CA LYS A 246 -4.62 1.71 11.20
C LYS A 246 -4.20 2.58 12.38
N LYS A 247 -2.90 2.61 12.70
CA LYS A 247 -2.30 3.46 13.75
C LYS A 247 -2.33 4.95 13.43
N LEU A 248 -2.70 5.34 12.20
CA LEU A 248 -2.82 6.74 11.78
C LEU A 248 -4.21 7.33 12.08
N ALA A 249 -5.19 6.50 12.46
CA ALA A 249 -6.51 6.96 12.87
C ALA A 249 -6.45 7.70 14.22
N ASP A 250 -7.15 8.83 14.32
CA ASP A 250 -7.27 9.64 15.54
C ASP A 250 -8.68 9.62 16.16
N GLU A 251 -9.62 8.92 15.51
CA GLU A 251 -11.05 8.81 15.85
C GLU A 251 -11.81 10.17 15.89
N LYS A 252 -11.27 11.22 15.26
CA LYS A 252 -11.83 12.59 15.22
C LYS A 252 -11.96 13.15 13.80
N LYS A 253 -10.92 12.94 13.01
CA LYS A 253 -10.72 13.41 11.64
C LYS A 253 -10.17 12.34 10.71
N ILE A 254 -9.36 11.41 11.22
CA ILE A 254 -8.81 10.28 10.48
C ILE A 254 -9.41 9.00 11.09
N PHE A 255 -10.09 8.23 10.26
CA PHE A 255 -10.77 6.99 10.64
C PHE A 255 -10.21 5.83 9.82
N TYR A 256 -10.08 4.66 10.44
CA TYR A 256 -9.75 3.42 9.75
C TYR A 256 -11.02 2.60 9.51
N ILE A 257 -11.23 2.16 8.27
CA ILE A 257 -12.33 1.29 7.86
C ILE A 257 -11.74 -0.05 7.44
N ASN A 258 -12.04 -1.12 8.19
CA ASN A 258 -11.60 -2.47 7.82
C ASN A 258 -12.52 -3.05 6.75
N ILE A 259 -12.21 -2.86 5.46
CA ILE A 259 -13.11 -3.31 4.39
C ILE A 259 -13.15 -4.84 4.23
N ASN A 260 -12.16 -5.55 4.78
CA ASN A 260 -12.11 -7.02 4.76
C ASN A 260 -13.38 -7.65 5.38
N GLU A 261 -13.99 -7.01 6.39
CA GLU A 261 -15.26 -7.45 7.00
C GLU A 261 -16.46 -7.50 6.03
N ALA A 262 -16.36 -6.86 4.85
CA ALA A 262 -17.40 -6.87 3.83
C ALA A 262 -17.11 -7.81 2.65
N VAL A 263 -15.86 -8.29 2.49
CA VAL A 263 -15.41 -9.00 1.28
C VAL A 263 -14.72 -10.34 1.54
N ASP A 264 -14.35 -10.62 2.78
CA ASP A 264 -13.74 -11.88 3.16
C ASP A 264 -14.76 -13.00 3.37
N ASP A 265 -14.28 -14.24 3.28
CA ASP A 265 -14.95 -15.45 3.75
C ASP A 265 -14.75 -15.67 5.27
N GLU A 266 -15.39 -16.72 5.80
CA GLU A 266 -15.32 -17.09 7.22
C GLU A 266 -13.90 -17.48 7.69
N GLU A 267 -12.95 -17.71 6.77
CA GLU A 267 -11.53 -17.97 7.08
C GLU A 267 -10.67 -16.69 7.08
N GLY A 268 -11.24 -15.51 6.78
CA GLY A 268 -10.51 -14.24 6.73
C GLY A 268 -9.66 -14.08 5.47
N ASN A 269 -10.12 -14.61 4.34
CA ASN A 269 -9.52 -14.41 3.02
C ASN A 269 -10.55 -13.80 2.07
N LEU A 270 -10.12 -13.02 1.07
CA LEU A 270 -11.03 -12.50 0.04
C LEU A 270 -11.85 -13.65 -0.58
N ASN A 271 -13.17 -13.53 -0.54
CA ASN A 271 -14.06 -14.62 -0.95
C ASN A 271 -13.71 -15.12 -2.37
N SER A 272 -13.37 -16.41 -2.46
CA SER A 272 -12.85 -17.00 -3.70
C SER A 272 -13.87 -17.02 -4.85
N GLU A 273 -15.17 -16.99 -4.57
CA GLU A 273 -16.20 -16.83 -5.61
C GLU A 273 -16.28 -15.40 -6.15
N TRP A 274 -15.79 -14.41 -5.39
CA TRP A 274 -15.93 -13.00 -5.70
C TRP A 274 -14.77 -12.45 -6.54
N THR A 275 -13.68 -13.20 -6.67
CA THR A 275 -12.50 -12.86 -7.48
C THR A 275 -12.22 -13.87 -8.59
N SER A 276 -11.48 -13.46 -9.62
CA SER A 276 -11.02 -14.32 -10.72
C SER A 276 -9.51 -14.57 -10.71
N ASP A 277 -8.75 -13.73 -10.01
CA ASP A 277 -7.28 -13.73 -9.97
C ASP A 277 -6.72 -13.79 -8.54
N GLY A 278 -7.59 -13.91 -7.54
CA GLY A 278 -7.24 -13.90 -6.13
C GLY A 278 -6.99 -12.51 -5.54
N VAL A 279 -7.16 -11.43 -6.31
CA VAL A 279 -6.75 -10.06 -5.92
C VAL A 279 -7.87 -9.04 -6.13
N HIS A 280 -8.54 -9.07 -7.28
CA HIS A 280 -9.55 -8.08 -7.67
C HIS A 280 -10.95 -8.67 -7.55
N LEU A 281 -11.90 -7.88 -7.05
CA LEU A 281 -13.32 -8.19 -7.08
C LEU A 281 -13.82 -8.23 -8.54
N LYS A 282 -14.70 -9.19 -8.85
CA LYS A 282 -15.55 -9.15 -10.06
C LYS A 282 -16.59 -8.04 -9.86
N GLY A 283 -17.02 -7.38 -10.94
CA GLY A 283 -17.89 -6.20 -10.88
C GLY A 283 -19.12 -6.32 -9.96
N ALA A 284 -19.80 -7.47 -9.98
CA ALA A 284 -20.98 -7.72 -9.15
C ALA A 284 -20.75 -7.68 -7.62
N TYR A 285 -19.50 -7.73 -7.16
CA TYR A 285 -19.14 -7.76 -5.74
C TYR A 285 -18.50 -6.46 -5.24
N TYR A 286 -18.66 -5.35 -5.97
CA TYR A 286 -18.38 -4.00 -5.44
C TYR A 286 -19.53 -3.45 -4.59
N GLU A 287 -20.76 -3.95 -4.74
CA GLU A 287 -21.90 -3.49 -3.93
C GLU A 287 -21.77 -3.79 -2.42
N PRO A 288 -21.24 -4.96 -1.97
CA PRO A 288 -20.90 -5.17 -0.57
C PRO A 288 -19.94 -4.11 0.00
N TRP A 289 -18.98 -3.63 -0.79
CA TRP A 289 -18.09 -2.54 -0.37
C TRP A 289 -18.88 -1.23 -0.20
N HIS A 290 -19.70 -0.87 -1.18
CA HIS A 290 -20.56 0.30 -1.10
C HIS A 290 -21.48 0.29 0.15
N GLN A 291 -22.19 -0.81 0.40
CA GLN A 291 -23.03 -0.97 1.59
C GLN A 291 -22.24 -0.88 2.89
N TYR A 292 -21.00 -1.38 2.92
CA TYR A 292 -20.14 -1.24 4.09
C TYR A 292 -19.72 0.22 4.33
N LEU A 293 -19.41 0.99 3.29
CA LEU A 293 -19.12 2.43 3.40
C LEU A 293 -20.33 3.22 3.92
N LEU A 294 -21.54 2.90 3.44
CA LEU A 294 -22.78 3.50 3.95
C LEU A 294 -22.98 3.25 5.45
N GLY A 295 -22.52 2.11 5.99
CA GLY A 295 -22.53 1.80 7.42
C GLY A 295 -21.42 2.47 8.24
N HIS A 296 -20.39 3.00 7.59
CA HIS A 296 -19.15 3.50 8.22
C HIS A 296 -18.93 5.01 7.99
N ALA A 297 -20.02 5.78 7.94
CA ALA A 297 -19.99 7.22 7.81
C ALA A 297 -19.87 7.93 9.17
N ILE A 298 -19.30 9.14 9.16
CA ILE A 298 -19.22 10.06 10.30
C ILE A 298 -19.98 11.34 9.96
N VAL A 299 -20.93 11.71 10.82
CA VAL A 299 -21.82 12.89 10.69
C VAL A 299 -21.59 13.85 11.85
#